data_AF-A0A9Q8QXJ2-F1
#
_entry.id   AF-A0A9Q8QXJ2-F1
#
_cell.length_a   1.000
_cell.length_b   1.000
_cell.length_c   1.000
_cell.angle_alpha   90.00
_cell.angle_beta   90.00
_cell.angle_gamma   90.00
#
_symmetry.space_group_name_H-M   'P 1'
#
loop_
_entity.id
_entity.type
_entity.pdbx_description
1 polymer ?
#
loop_
_entity_poly.entity_id
_entity_poly.type
_entity_poly.pdbx_seq_one_letter_code
_entity_poly.pdbx_strand_id
1 'polypeptide(L)'
;MVLVAALVAAGSILINNAKETTITTESQLERVVNVSKLSSAKFSYNGIAVKKDDKGRDEYHVKYKSTVTASFSMNDIKFSEDKDAKKIIASLPAPRIDSPVIDSSSLAFFERNPDTDLQEVITLCKQDALREIKADGEITTTATDNIKKTVEALTKPILEEKGYTLEYREQGK
;
A
#
# COMPACT_ATOMS: atom_id res chain seq x y z
N MET A 1 4.81 -85.95 -15.80
CA MET A 1 5.16 -85.29 -14.53
C MET A 1 4.68 -83.86 -14.59
N VAL A 2 4.05 -83.43 -13.50
CA VAL A 2 3.43 -82.12 -13.17
C VAL A 2 4.52 -81.03 -13.19
N LEU A 3 4.31 -79.78 -13.65
CA LEU A 3 3.74 -78.68 -12.86
C LEU A 3 3.29 -77.46 -13.69
N VAL A 4 2.25 -76.83 -13.15
CA VAL A 4 1.52 -75.61 -13.53
C VAL A 4 2.28 -74.33 -13.13
N ALA A 5 2.13 -73.24 -13.89
CA ALA A 5 1.95 -71.89 -13.33
C ALA A 5 1.31 -70.94 -14.37
N ALA A 6 0.10 -70.49 -14.07
CA ALA A 6 -0.60 -69.39 -14.75
C ALA A 6 -0.57 -68.14 -13.86
N LEU A 7 -0.47 -66.93 -14.44
CA LEU A 7 -0.83 -65.60 -13.86
C LEU A 7 -0.60 -64.53 -14.96
N VAL A 8 -1.62 -64.07 -15.70
CA VAL A 8 -2.58 -62.96 -15.44
C VAL A 8 -1.94 -61.56 -15.33
N ALA A 9 -2.18 -60.77 -16.39
CA ALA A 9 -2.41 -59.32 -16.52
C ALA A 9 -1.68 -58.31 -15.62
N ALA A 10 -1.13 -57.25 -16.23
CA ALA A 10 -1.61 -55.88 -16.05
C ALA A 10 -0.84 -54.90 -16.95
N GLY A 11 -1.56 -54.20 -17.82
CA GLY A 11 -1.04 -53.00 -18.47
C GLY A 11 -0.74 -51.92 -17.44
N SER A 12 0.39 -51.26 -17.58
CA SER A 12 0.68 -50.03 -16.84
C SER A 12 0.60 -48.87 -17.82
N ILE A 13 -0.63 -48.39 -18.05
CA ILE A 13 -0.84 -47.04 -18.55
C ILE A 13 -0.35 -46.13 -17.42
N LEU A 14 0.77 -45.46 -17.64
CA LEU A 14 1.25 -44.40 -16.77
C LEU A 14 0.25 -43.24 -16.85
N ILE A 15 -0.72 -43.22 -15.94
CA ILE A 15 -1.58 -42.07 -15.74
C ILE A 15 -0.74 -41.03 -15.01
N ASN A 16 -0.17 -40.09 -15.77
CA ASN A 16 0.35 -38.85 -15.21
C ASN A 16 -0.85 -38.08 -14.62
N ASN A 17 -1.05 -38.20 -13.31
CA ASN A 17 -1.89 -37.29 -12.54
C ASN A 17 -1.15 -35.95 -12.43
N ALA A 18 -1.08 -35.20 -13.54
CA ALA A 18 -0.85 -33.78 -13.46
C ALA A 18 -2.06 -33.19 -12.74
N LYS A 19 -1.90 -32.82 -11.47
CA LYS A 19 -2.88 -31.97 -10.77
C LYS A 19 -3.04 -30.71 -11.61
N GLU A 20 -4.12 -30.63 -12.38
CA GLU A 20 -4.55 -29.38 -12.99
C GLU A 20 -4.67 -28.37 -11.85
N THR A 21 -3.73 -27.45 -11.79
CA THR A 21 -3.76 -26.38 -10.80
C THR A 21 -4.84 -25.44 -11.29
N THR A 22 -6.07 -25.58 -10.79
CA THR A 22 -7.16 -24.70 -11.18
C THR A 22 -6.82 -23.29 -10.73
N ILE A 23 -6.37 -22.46 -11.66
CA ILE A 23 -6.05 -21.06 -11.41
C ILE A 23 -7.37 -20.31 -11.21
N THR A 24 -7.61 -19.80 -10.01
CA THR A 24 -8.81 -19.00 -9.69
C THR A 24 -8.65 -17.57 -10.20
N THR A 25 -9.77 -16.89 -10.48
CA THR A 25 -9.78 -15.46 -10.86
C THR A 25 -9.06 -14.62 -9.82
N GLU A 26 -9.33 -14.85 -8.53
CA GLU A 26 -8.65 -14.17 -7.41
C GLU A 26 -7.13 -14.28 -7.51
N SER A 27 -6.59 -15.50 -7.69
CA SER A 27 -5.15 -15.73 -7.76
C SER A 27 -4.46 -15.07 -8.97
N GLN A 28 -5.19 -14.88 -10.08
CA GLN A 28 -4.68 -14.16 -11.25
C GLN A 28 -4.59 -12.66 -10.97
N LEU A 29 -5.63 -12.11 -10.34
CA LEU A 29 -5.68 -10.69 -9.99
C LEU A 29 -4.59 -10.33 -8.98
N GLU A 30 -4.41 -11.16 -7.95
CA GLU A 30 -3.31 -10.99 -6.97
C GLU A 30 -1.94 -10.97 -7.64
N ARG A 31 -1.71 -11.86 -8.63
CA ARG A 31 -0.43 -11.93 -9.34
C ARG A 31 -0.17 -10.67 -10.17
N VAL A 32 -1.17 -10.17 -10.90
CA VAL A 32 -1.00 -8.99 -11.77
C VAL A 32 -0.81 -7.71 -10.95
N VAL A 33 -1.47 -7.58 -9.80
CA VAL A 33 -1.31 -6.41 -8.94
C VAL A 33 0.05 -6.41 -8.21
N ASN A 34 0.52 -7.57 -7.73
CA ASN A 34 1.80 -7.68 -7.01
C ASN A 34 3.03 -7.36 -7.87
N VAL A 35 2.99 -7.68 -9.18
CA VAL A 35 4.12 -7.36 -10.08
C VAL A 35 4.31 -5.85 -10.32
N SER A 36 3.35 -5.01 -9.93
CA SER A 36 3.29 -3.59 -10.26
C SER A 36 3.51 -2.64 -9.07
N LYS A 37 4.35 -3.02 -8.09
CA LYS A 37 4.68 -2.25 -6.87
C LYS A 37 4.62 -0.72 -7.06
N LEU A 38 3.84 -0.01 -6.24
CA LEU A 38 3.57 1.43 -6.41
C LEU A 38 3.65 2.23 -5.10
N SER A 39 4.21 3.45 -5.17
CA SER A 39 4.06 4.52 -4.16
C SER A 39 3.01 5.52 -4.65
N SER A 40 2.03 5.88 -3.81
CA SER A 40 0.75 6.39 -4.31
C SER A 40 0.57 7.91 -4.27
N ALA A 41 1.15 8.64 -3.32
CA ALA A 41 1.14 10.11 -3.35
C ALA A 41 2.37 10.71 -2.67
N LYS A 42 2.84 11.86 -3.18
CA LYS A 42 4.00 12.58 -2.65
C LYS A 42 3.75 14.08 -2.69
N PHE A 43 3.64 14.71 -1.52
CA PHE A 43 3.34 16.13 -1.37
C PHE A 43 4.51 16.89 -0.78
N SER A 44 4.69 18.13 -1.22
CA SER A 44 5.61 19.10 -0.61
C SER A 44 4.85 19.95 0.39
N TYR A 45 5.34 20.03 1.63
CA TYR A 45 4.70 20.75 2.71
C TYR A 45 5.63 21.84 3.25
N ASN A 46 5.11 23.07 3.39
CA ASN A 46 5.85 24.20 3.97
C ASN A 46 5.18 24.57 5.29
N GLY A 47 5.90 24.43 6.40
CA GLY A 47 5.33 24.61 7.74
C GLY A 47 6.13 25.58 8.59
N ILE A 48 5.55 25.92 9.75
CA ILE A 48 6.21 26.64 10.84
C ILE A 48 5.99 25.81 12.11
N ALA A 49 7.03 25.13 12.56
CA ALA A 49 6.96 24.39 13.80
C ALA A 49 7.30 25.30 14.99
N VAL A 50 6.68 25.02 16.14
CA VAL A 50 6.80 25.86 17.34
C VAL A 50 7.30 25.02 18.51
N LYS A 51 8.45 25.40 19.07
CA LYS A 51 8.93 24.84 20.33
C LYS A 51 8.30 25.61 21.48
N LYS A 52 7.79 24.89 22.48
CA LYS A 52 7.25 25.46 23.72
C LYS A 52 8.23 25.22 24.88
N ASP A 53 8.36 26.23 25.75
CA ASP A 53 9.08 26.10 27.02
C ASP A 53 8.24 25.34 28.07
N ASP A 54 8.83 25.06 29.24
CA ASP A 54 8.16 24.36 30.35
C ASP A 54 6.91 25.09 30.89
N LYS A 55 6.74 26.37 30.55
CA LYS A 55 5.58 27.19 30.93
C LYS A 55 4.54 27.28 29.80
N GLY A 56 4.76 26.56 28.69
CA GLY A 56 3.88 26.54 27.52
C GLY A 56 3.97 27.78 26.63
N ARG A 57 4.99 28.62 26.82
CA ARG A 57 5.25 29.81 25.99
C ARG A 57 6.10 29.43 24.78
N ASP A 58 5.98 30.19 23.70
CA ASP A 58 6.81 29.97 22.52
C ASP A 58 8.28 30.27 22.85
N GLU A 59 9.14 29.26 22.68
CA GLU A 59 10.58 29.35 22.85
C GLU A 59 11.24 29.78 21.54
N TYR A 60 10.88 29.11 20.44
CA TYR A 60 11.26 29.50 19.09
C TYR A 60 10.30 28.97 18.03
N HIS A 61 10.34 29.60 16.87
CA HIS A 61 9.65 29.23 15.65
C HIS A 61 10.66 28.87 14.57
N VAL A 62 10.40 27.78 13.85
CA VAL A 62 11.22 27.34 12.73
C VAL A 62 10.36 27.11 11.51
N LYS A 63 10.63 27.89 10.45
CA LYS A 63 10.10 27.63 9.12
C LYS A 63 10.87 26.48 8.50
N TYR A 64 10.17 25.60 7.79
CA TYR A 64 10.78 24.48 7.09
C TYR A 64 10.00 24.10 5.83
N LYS A 65 10.68 23.39 4.93
CA LYS A 65 10.08 22.62 3.85
C LYS A 65 10.26 21.14 4.14
N SER A 66 9.27 20.36 3.76
CA SER A 66 9.30 18.92 3.89
C SER A 66 8.62 18.24 2.71
N THR A 67 8.89 16.95 2.58
CA THR A 67 8.20 16.08 1.65
C THR A 67 7.60 14.92 2.41
N VAL A 68 6.33 14.65 2.13
CA VAL A 68 5.58 13.55 2.76
C VAL A 68 5.07 12.62 1.69
N THR A 69 5.13 11.33 1.98
CA THR A 69 4.72 10.27 1.06
C THR A 69 3.67 9.43 1.75
N ALA A 70 2.56 9.19 1.06
CA ALA A 70 1.62 8.15 1.40
C ALA A 70 1.81 7.01 0.41
N SER A 71 1.88 5.79 0.93
CA SER A 71 2.16 4.58 0.15
C SER A 71 1.17 3.46 0.47
N PHE A 72 0.96 2.56 -0.49
CA PHE A 72 0.24 1.30 -0.29
C PHE A 72 1.20 0.15 -0.57
N SER A 73 1.02 -0.92 0.18
CA SER A 73 1.57 -2.22 -0.19
C SER A 73 0.54 -2.95 -1.04
N MET A 74 0.82 -3.09 -2.34
CA MET A 74 -0.06 -3.81 -3.28
C MET A 74 -0.24 -5.29 -2.92
N ASN A 75 0.70 -5.88 -2.20
CA ASN A 75 0.64 -7.27 -1.73
C ASN A 75 -0.44 -7.48 -0.67
N ASP A 76 -0.84 -6.39 -0.02
CA ASP A 76 -1.82 -6.41 1.04
C ASP A 76 -3.23 -6.19 0.48
N ILE A 77 -3.39 -5.96 -0.84
CA ILE A 77 -4.70 -5.95 -1.49
C ILE A 77 -5.23 -7.38 -1.54
N LYS A 78 -6.47 -7.56 -1.09
CA LYS A 78 -7.16 -8.86 -1.12
C LYS A 78 -8.32 -8.81 -2.08
N PHE A 79 -8.43 -9.85 -2.90
CA PHE A 79 -9.55 -10.02 -3.81
C PHE A 79 -10.46 -11.14 -3.31
N SER A 80 -11.76 -10.90 -3.35
CA SER A 80 -12.76 -11.94 -3.12
C SER A 80 -13.81 -11.93 -4.22
N GLU A 81 -14.30 -13.10 -4.59
CA GLU A 81 -15.25 -13.31 -5.67
C GLU A 81 -16.68 -13.53 -5.15
N ASP A 82 -17.62 -12.76 -5.67
CA ASP A 82 -19.06 -13.05 -5.64
C ASP A 82 -19.47 -13.57 -7.02
N LYS A 83 -19.67 -14.89 -7.12
CA LYS A 83 -19.96 -15.58 -8.38
C LYS A 83 -21.37 -15.31 -8.87
N ASP A 84 -22.32 -15.15 -7.95
CA ASP A 84 -23.74 -14.95 -8.29
C ASP A 84 -23.95 -13.55 -8.86
N ALA A 85 -23.33 -12.54 -8.25
CA ALA A 85 -23.37 -11.16 -8.72
C ALA A 85 -22.36 -10.85 -9.84
N LYS A 86 -21.50 -11.83 -10.22
CA LYS A 86 -20.33 -11.63 -11.09
C LYS A 86 -19.52 -10.40 -10.71
N LYS A 87 -19.13 -10.34 -9.44
CA LYS A 87 -18.41 -9.19 -8.86
C LYS A 87 -17.13 -9.66 -8.18
N ILE A 88 -16.05 -8.91 -8.40
CA ILE A 88 -14.82 -8.99 -7.62
C ILE A 88 -14.78 -7.82 -6.64
N ILE A 89 -14.50 -8.11 -5.39
CA ILE A 89 -14.32 -7.11 -4.33
C ILE A 89 -12.82 -6.99 -4.06
N ALA A 90 -12.25 -5.82 -4.35
CA ALA A 90 -10.89 -5.46 -3.99
C ALA A 90 -10.87 -4.76 -2.63
N SER A 91 -10.39 -5.45 -1.61
CA SER A 91 -10.20 -4.92 -0.27
C SER A 91 -8.83 -4.23 -0.20
N LEU A 92 -8.82 -2.90 -0.17
CA LEU A 92 -7.62 -2.09 -0.11
C LEU A 92 -7.13 -1.94 1.35
N PRO A 93 -5.82 -2.09 1.62
CA PRO A 93 -5.26 -1.78 2.93
C PRO A 93 -5.32 -0.26 3.17
N ALA A 94 -5.16 0.18 4.43
CA ALA A 94 -5.02 1.61 4.70
C ALA A 94 -3.69 2.16 4.15
N PRO A 95 -3.64 3.40 3.63
CA PRO A 95 -2.39 4.03 3.24
C PRO A 95 -1.48 4.23 4.46
N ARG A 96 -0.18 3.97 4.28
CA ARG A 96 0.85 4.32 5.26
C ARG A 96 1.40 5.70 4.93
N ILE A 97 1.36 6.61 5.90
CA ILE A 97 2.09 7.89 5.81
C ILE A 97 3.50 7.66 6.32
N ASP A 98 4.49 7.89 5.47
CA ASP A 98 5.90 7.79 5.82
C ASP A 98 6.35 8.99 6.67
N SER A 99 7.46 8.83 7.39
CA SER A 99 8.03 9.93 8.15
C SER A 99 8.41 11.08 7.20
N PRO A 100 8.01 12.33 7.49
CA PRO A 100 8.35 13.47 6.64
C PRO A 100 9.86 13.59 6.48
N VAL A 101 10.29 13.89 5.26
CA VAL A 101 11.68 14.22 4.95
C VAL A 101 11.81 15.73 5.01
N ILE A 102 12.58 16.24 5.97
CA ILE A 102 12.81 17.68 6.13
C ILE A 102 13.96 18.10 5.22
N ASP A 103 13.75 19.15 4.43
CA ASP A 103 14.83 19.83 3.72
C ASP A 103 15.60 20.70 4.73
N SER A 104 16.68 20.17 5.28
CA SER A 104 17.50 20.86 6.28
C SER A 104 18.03 22.22 5.79
N SER A 105 18.23 22.40 4.48
CA SER A 105 18.69 23.68 3.91
C SER A 105 17.63 24.78 3.92
N SER A 106 16.37 24.40 4.14
CA SER A 106 15.23 25.31 4.19
C SER A 106 14.90 25.84 5.58
N LEU A 107 15.59 25.35 6.62
CA LEU A 107 15.35 25.73 8.01
C LEU A 107 15.67 27.21 8.22
N ALA A 108 14.71 27.94 8.78
CA ALA A 108 14.89 29.35 9.12
C ALA A 108 14.19 29.67 10.44
N PHE A 109 14.95 30.17 11.41
CA PHE A 109 14.43 30.60 12.71
C PHE A 109 13.96 32.04 12.66
N PHE A 110 12.87 32.33 13.37
CA PHE A 110 12.37 33.71 13.49
C PHE A 110 13.14 34.44 14.59
N GLU A 111 13.45 33.73 15.67
CA GLU A 111 14.27 34.20 16.77
C GLU A 111 15.75 34.10 16.41
N ARG A 112 16.56 34.94 17.07
CA ARG A 112 18.00 35.01 16.81
C ARG A 112 18.70 33.80 17.43
N ASN A 113 19.15 32.88 16.58
CA ASN A 113 20.07 31.77 16.88
C ASN A 113 19.77 31.07 18.23
N PRO A 114 18.63 30.36 18.36
CA PRO A 114 18.42 29.48 19.50
C PRO A 114 19.54 28.44 19.47
N ASP A 115 20.38 28.40 20.50
CA ASP A 115 21.47 27.42 20.63
C ASP A 115 20.87 26.02 20.84
N THR A 116 20.38 25.42 19.75
CA THR A 116 19.54 24.23 19.75
C THR A 116 20.09 23.14 18.85
N ASP A 117 19.84 21.89 19.20
CA ASP A 117 20.30 20.73 18.45
C ASP A 117 19.49 20.54 17.15
N LEU A 118 20.21 20.32 16.04
CA LEU A 118 19.57 20.17 14.73
C LEU A 118 18.64 18.94 14.65
N GLN A 119 18.94 17.84 15.34
CA GLN A 119 18.06 16.66 15.34
C GLN A 119 16.77 16.92 16.11
N GLU A 120 16.84 17.71 17.19
CA GLU A 120 15.65 18.17 17.92
C GLU A 120 14.76 19.02 17.01
N VAL A 121 15.34 19.98 16.29
CA VAL A 121 14.63 20.84 15.32
C VAL A 121 13.98 20.02 14.21
N ILE A 122 14.72 19.08 13.62
CA ILE A 122 14.19 18.19 12.58
C ILE A 122 13.03 17.35 13.12
N THR A 123 13.15 16.83 14.35
CA THR A 123 12.09 16.02 14.99
C THR A 123 10.84 16.85 15.21
N LEU A 124 10.99 18.08 15.70
CA LEU A 124 9.90 19.03 15.87
C LEU A 124 9.17 19.31 14.54
N CYS A 125 9.92 19.63 13.47
CA CYS A 125 9.36 19.85 12.14
C CYS A 125 8.63 18.61 11.58
N LYS A 126 9.15 17.40 11.81
CA LYS A 126 8.48 16.16 11.39
C LYS A 126 7.16 15.95 12.10
N GLN A 127 7.10 16.22 13.41
CA GLN A 127 5.88 16.09 14.21
C GLN A 127 4.82 17.09 13.75
N ASP A 128 5.23 18.34 13.51
CA ASP A 128 4.39 19.40 12.99
C ASP A 128 3.77 19.01 11.63
N ALA A 129 4.61 18.64 10.65
CA ALA A 129 4.15 18.21 9.33
C ALA A 129 3.19 17.01 9.40
N LEU A 130 3.51 16.00 10.23
CA LEU A 130 2.65 14.83 10.40
C LEU A 130 1.29 15.19 10.98
N ARG A 131 1.23 16.11 11.95
CA ARG A 131 -0.02 16.55 12.55
C ARG A 131 -0.91 17.23 11.52
N GLU A 132 -0.35 18.18 10.78
CA GLU A 132 -1.12 18.96 9.80
C GLU A 132 -1.63 18.09 8.66
N ILE A 133 -0.78 17.23 8.10
CA ILE A 133 -1.16 16.36 6.99
C ILE A 133 -2.20 15.32 7.40
N LYS A 134 -2.14 14.82 8.64
CA LYS A 134 -3.18 13.92 9.16
C LYS A 134 -4.51 14.62 9.39
N ALA A 135 -4.49 15.91 9.77
CA ALA A 135 -5.70 16.69 9.96
C ALA A 135 -6.36 17.04 8.63
N ASP A 136 -5.56 17.36 7.61
CA ASP A 136 -6.03 17.69 6.26
C ASP A 136 -6.52 16.45 5.48
N GLY A 137 -5.75 15.35 5.52
CA GLY A 137 -6.13 14.07 4.92
C GLY A 137 -6.04 14.00 3.39
N GLU A 138 -5.76 15.09 2.68
CA GLU A 138 -5.75 15.13 1.20
C GLU A 138 -4.75 14.13 0.59
N ILE A 139 -3.58 13.96 1.22
CA ILE A 139 -2.57 13.01 0.75
C ILE A 139 -3.10 11.57 0.78
N THR A 140 -3.92 11.21 1.78
CA THR A 140 -4.48 9.87 1.90
C THR A 140 -5.61 9.63 0.90
N THR A 141 -6.44 10.64 0.65
CA THR A 141 -7.46 10.62 -0.40
C THR A 141 -6.82 10.45 -1.77
N THR A 142 -5.84 11.31 -2.10
CA THR A 142 -5.11 11.26 -3.38
C THR A 142 -4.41 9.92 -3.58
N ALA A 143 -3.75 9.42 -2.52
CA ALA A 143 -3.11 8.12 -2.54
C ALA A 143 -4.12 7.00 -2.84
N THR A 144 -5.29 7.05 -2.20
CA THR A 144 -6.37 6.06 -2.36
C THR A 144 -6.94 6.07 -3.79
N ASP A 145 -7.16 7.25 -4.36
CA ASP A 145 -7.65 7.37 -5.74
C ASP A 145 -6.63 6.86 -6.76
N ASN A 146 -5.35 7.14 -6.52
CA ASN A 146 -4.26 6.65 -7.39
C ASN A 146 -4.15 5.12 -7.36
N ILE A 147 -4.26 4.49 -6.19
CA ILE A 147 -4.22 3.02 -6.11
C ILE A 147 -5.45 2.39 -6.75
N LYS A 148 -6.66 2.96 -6.58
CA LYS A 148 -7.88 2.49 -7.25
C LYS A 148 -7.74 2.51 -8.77
N LYS A 149 -7.29 3.64 -9.35
CA LYS A 149 -7.07 3.73 -10.80
C LYS A 149 -6.06 2.70 -11.30
N THR A 150 -5.02 2.45 -10.50
CA THR A 150 -3.99 1.47 -10.85
C THR A 150 -4.53 0.04 -10.81
N VAL A 151 -5.23 -0.34 -9.73
CA VAL A 151 -5.85 -1.66 -9.62
C VAL A 151 -6.88 -1.88 -10.73
N GLU A 152 -7.70 -0.88 -11.03
CA GLU A 152 -8.66 -0.94 -12.14
C GLU A 152 -7.95 -1.19 -13.47
N ALA A 153 -6.95 -0.40 -13.81
CA ALA A 153 -6.20 -0.56 -15.06
C ALA A 153 -5.53 -1.93 -15.19
N LEU A 154 -4.96 -2.44 -14.10
CA LEU A 154 -4.26 -3.73 -14.07
C LEU A 154 -5.21 -4.93 -14.13
N THR A 155 -6.39 -4.83 -13.52
CA THR A 155 -7.33 -5.95 -13.41
C THR A 155 -8.32 -6.00 -14.57
N LYS A 156 -8.57 -4.86 -15.23
CA LYS A 156 -9.58 -4.72 -16.30
C LYS A 156 -9.55 -5.83 -17.37
N PRO A 157 -8.40 -6.21 -17.97
CA PRO A 157 -8.40 -7.24 -19.01
C PRO A 157 -8.95 -8.59 -18.54
N ILE A 158 -8.61 -9.00 -17.31
CA ILE A 158 -9.04 -10.28 -16.73
C ILE A 158 -10.54 -10.22 -16.37
N LEU A 159 -10.99 -9.08 -15.84
CA LEU A 159 -12.38 -8.90 -15.45
C LEU A 159 -13.31 -8.86 -16.67
N GLU A 160 -12.93 -8.15 -17.74
CA GLU A 160 -13.69 -8.09 -18.99
C GLU A 160 -13.77 -9.46 -19.68
N GLU A 161 -12.65 -10.20 -19.75
CA GLU A 161 -12.61 -11.56 -20.31
C GLU A 161 -13.58 -12.50 -19.59
N LYS A 162 -13.69 -12.37 -18.27
CA LYS A 162 -14.51 -13.25 -17.42
C LYS A 162 -15.91 -12.70 -17.13
N GLY A 163 -16.23 -11.50 -17.60
CA GLY A 163 -17.51 -10.83 -17.38
C GLY A 163 -17.78 -10.44 -15.92
N TYR A 164 -16.72 -10.09 -15.17
CA TYR A 164 -16.82 -9.59 -13.80
C TYR A 164 -16.78 -8.06 -13.76
N THR A 165 -17.40 -7.49 -12.73
CA THR A 165 -17.24 -6.09 -12.34
C THR A 165 -16.33 -5.95 -11.11
N LEU A 166 -15.75 -4.76 -10.90
CA LEU A 166 -14.88 -4.47 -9.76
C LEU A 166 -15.58 -3.53 -8.77
N GLU A 167 -15.51 -3.86 -7.49
CA GLU A 167 -15.92 -2.99 -6.38
C GLU A 167 -14.78 -2.86 -5.37
N TYR A 168 -14.66 -1.69 -4.73
CA TYR A 168 -13.65 -1.43 -3.71
C TYR A 168 -14.24 -1.44 -2.31
N ARG A 169 -13.51 -2.04 -1.37
CA ARG A 169 -13.79 -1.95 0.06
C ARG A 169 -12.54 -1.54 0.82
N GLU A 170 -12.70 -0.79 1.91
CA GLU A 170 -11.61 -0.56 2.86
C GLU A 170 -11.46 -1.77 3.78
N GLN A 171 -10.23 -2.22 4.02
CA GLN A 171 -9.98 -3.25 5.02
C GLN A 171 -10.24 -2.72 6.44
N GLY A 172 -10.90 -3.54 7.26
CA GLY A 172 -11.13 -3.22 8.68
C GLY A 172 -12.34 -2.32 8.96
N LYS A 173 -13.23 -2.12 8.00
CA LYS A 173 -14.54 -1.44 8.17
C LYS A 173 -15.71 -2.31 7.70
#